data_AF-Q8HIU7-F1
#
_entry.id   AF-Q8HIU7-F1
#
_cell.length_a   1.000
_cell.length_b   1.000
_cell.length_c   1.000
_cell.angle_alpha   90.00
_cell.angle_beta   90.00
_cell.angle_gamma   90.00
#
_symmetry.space_group_name_H-M   'P 1'
#
loop_
_entity.id
_entity.type
_entity.pdbx_description
1 polymer ?
#
loop_
_entity_poly.entity_id
_entity_poly.type
_entity_poly.pdbx_seq_one_letter_code
_entity_poly.pdbx_strand_id
1 'polypeptide(L)'
;MNELISKINNNTNYRKMLTCQFNMDNYSILKVLKSEGVIKLLEINKNNKNQKIINFLINDKLGKLGTNVFLKPISKPGRKVYISNKEILSMSNTKKGFTINTSKIGIKTLYSNLSEHKIYLLRTSSNNLQLLNNKGIITQEEAIKNNVGGELLLVVKFQ
;
A
#
# COMPACT_ATOMS: atom_id res chain seq x y z
N MET A 1 -11.75 -3.73 2.82
CA MET A 1 -10.90 -3.54 1.62
C MET A 1 -11.58 -2.70 0.53
N ASN A 2 -12.67 -3.14 -0.13
CA ASN A 2 -13.28 -2.37 -1.25
C ASN A 2 -13.65 -0.91 -0.89
N GLU A 3 -14.22 -0.67 0.30
CA GLU A 3 -14.53 0.67 0.80
C GLU A 3 -13.28 1.57 0.88
N LEU A 4 -12.17 1.05 1.41
CA LEU A 4 -10.90 1.77 1.54
C LEU A 4 -10.30 2.11 0.16
N ILE A 5 -10.36 1.15 -0.78
CA ILE A 5 -9.90 1.34 -2.16
C ILE A 5 -10.68 2.47 -2.84
N SER A 6 -12.02 2.42 -2.78
CA SER A 6 -12.88 3.48 -3.35
C SER A 6 -12.60 4.83 -2.70
N LYS A 7 -12.44 4.88 -1.37
CA LYS A 7 -12.14 6.12 -0.65
C LYS A 7 -10.82 6.74 -1.08
N ILE A 8 -9.74 5.96 -1.22
CA ILE A 8 -8.45 6.51 -1.68
C ILE A 8 -8.57 6.98 -3.14
N ASN A 9 -9.05 6.12 -4.04
CA ASN A 9 -9.10 6.43 -5.48
C ASN A 9 -9.93 7.69 -5.80
N ASN A 10 -11.03 7.91 -5.07
CA ASN A 10 -11.93 9.05 -5.30
C ASN A 10 -11.46 10.34 -4.59
N ASN A 11 -10.47 10.28 -3.70
CA ASN A 11 -10.10 11.40 -2.82
C ASN A 11 -8.61 11.75 -2.83
N THR A 12 -7.80 11.26 -3.78
CA THR A 12 -6.35 11.53 -3.82
C THR A 12 -6.01 13.02 -3.77
N ASN A 13 -6.76 13.86 -4.50
CA ASN A 13 -6.56 15.31 -4.51
C ASN A 13 -7.27 16.05 -3.35
N TYR A 14 -7.91 15.31 -2.45
CA TYR A 14 -8.80 15.85 -1.42
C TYR A 14 -8.09 15.93 -0.06
N ARG A 15 -7.90 17.17 0.43
CA ARG A 15 -7.10 17.47 1.63
C ARG A 15 -7.87 17.33 2.95
N LYS A 16 -8.85 16.42 3.02
CA LYS A 16 -9.66 16.19 4.23
C LYS A 16 -9.35 14.84 4.86
N MET A 17 -9.56 14.76 6.18
CA MET A 17 -9.49 13.50 6.91
C MET A 17 -10.55 12.52 6.35
N LEU A 18 -10.10 11.40 5.82
CA LEU A 18 -10.95 10.30 5.38
C LEU A 18 -11.11 9.32 6.53
N THR A 19 -12.29 8.71 6.63
CA THR A 19 -12.61 7.71 7.66
C THR A 19 -12.96 6.40 6.99
N CYS A 20 -12.64 5.26 7.62
CA CYS A 20 -13.16 3.95 7.20
C CYS A 20 -13.36 3.03 8.41
N GLN A 21 -14.12 1.94 8.23
CA GLN A 21 -14.32 0.97 9.30
C GLN A 21 -12.99 0.32 9.72
N PHE A 22 -12.78 0.17 11.03
CA PHE A 22 -11.62 -0.56 11.53
C PHE A 22 -11.75 -2.05 11.21
N ASN A 23 -10.78 -2.55 10.45
CA ASN A 23 -10.42 -3.96 10.41
C ASN A 23 -8.91 -4.05 10.17
N MET A 24 -8.34 -5.19 10.55
CA MET A 24 -6.88 -5.39 10.50
C MET A 24 -6.31 -5.32 9.09
N ASP A 25 -7.08 -5.66 8.05
CA ASP A 25 -6.65 -5.55 6.65
C ASP A 25 -6.50 -4.08 6.23
N ASN A 26 -7.55 -3.28 6.44
CA ASN A 26 -7.54 -1.84 6.17
C ASN A 26 -6.41 -1.15 6.96
N TYR A 27 -6.23 -1.51 8.23
CA TYR A 27 -5.19 -0.94 9.09
C TYR A 27 -3.78 -1.31 8.61
N SER A 28 -3.47 -2.59 8.35
CA SER A 28 -2.15 -2.99 7.88
C SER A 28 -1.84 -2.43 6.49
N ILE A 29 -2.82 -2.34 5.58
CA ILE A 29 -2.64 -1.65 4.29
C ILE A 29 -2.29 -0.17 4.51
N LEU A 30 -3.06 0.55 5.34
CA LEU A 30 -2.79 1.97 5.64
C LEU A 30 -1.45 2.19 6.38
N LYS A 31 -1.02 1.23 7.21
CA LYS A 31 0.30 1.24 7.87
C LYS A 31 1.43 1.19 6.84
N VAL A 32 1.35 0.27 5.87
CA VAL A 32 2.31 0.18 4.75
C VAL A 32 2.24 1.45 3.89
N LEU A 33 1.05 1.91 3.49
CA LEU A 33 0.93 3.16 2.73
C LEU A 33 1.45 4.40 3.49
N LYS A 34 1.54 4.36 4.83
CA LYS A 34 2.18 5.41 5.64
C LYS A 34 3.71 5.28 5.66
N SER A 35 4.29 4.08 5.66
CA SER A 35 5.75 3.92 5.50
C SER A 35 6.22 4.33 4.11
N GLU A 36 5.43 4.04 3.08
CA GLU A 36 5.65 4.49 1.69
C GLU A 36 5.35 5.99 1.48
N GLY A 37 4.97 6.74 2.51
CA GLY A 37 4.72 8.19 2.43
C GLY A 37 3.46 8.62 1.67
N VAL A 38 2.63 7.68 1.20
CA VAL A 38 1.33 7.93 0.54
C VAL A 38 0.32 8.52 1.53
N ILE A 39 0.32 8.00 2.76
CA ILE A 39 -0.52 8.46 3.86
C ILE A 39 0.31 9.36 4.79
N LYS A 40 -0.17 10.58 4.99
CA LYS A 40 0.45 11.61 5.85
C LYS A 40 0.12 11.40 7.32
N LEU A 41 -1.14 11.10 7.62
CA LEU A 41 -1.64 10.89 8.99
C LEU A 41 -2.49 9.61 9.03
N LEU A 42 -2.42 8.87 10.14
CA LEU A 42 -3.17 7.65 10.39
C LEU A 42 -3.43 7.53 11.89
N GLU A 43 -4.69 7.45 12.26
CA GLU A 43 -5.20 7.42 13.64
C GLU A 43 -6.28 6.33 13.78
N ILE A 44 -6.41 5.80 15.00
CA ILE A 44 -7.52 4.90 15.36
C ILE A 44 -8.36 5.64 16.41
N ASN A 45 -9.58 6.01 16.01
CA ASN A 45 -10.53 6.71 16.86
C ASN A 45 -11.75 5.81 17.13
N LYS A 46 -12.67 6.28 17.96
CA LYS A 46 -13.99 5.65 18.15
C LYS A 46 -15.08 6.53 17.56
N ASN A 47 -16.10 5.92 16.95
CA ASN A 47 -17.29 6.65 16.51
C ASN A 47 -18.27 6.87 17.68
N ASN A 48 -19.36 7.59 17.43
CA ASN A 48 -20.44 7.88 18.39
C ASN A 48 -21.12 6.61 18.95
N LYS A 49 -20.94 5.45 18.31
CA LYS A 49 -21.41 4.13 18.76
C LYS A 49 -20.31 3.31 19.46
N ASN A 50 -19.22 3.96 19.92
CA ASN A 50 -18.05 3.35 20.57
C ASN A 50 -17.28 2.33 19.71
N GLN A 51 -17.56 2.24 18.40
CA GLN A 51 -16.90 1.32 17.47
C GLN A 51 -15.59 1.92 16.96
N LYS A 52 -14.54 1.10 16.81
CA LYS A 52 -13.25 1.56 16.26
C LYS A 52 -13.41 1.97 14.79
N ILE A 53 -12.83 3.11 14.44
CA ILE A 53 -12.72 3.63 13.07
C ILE A 53 -11.26 4.01 12.80
N ILE A 54 -10.87 3.98 11.53
CA ILE A 54 -9.55 4.42 11.09
C ILE A 54 -9.71 5.76 10.38
N ASN A 55 -9.07 6.79 10.91
CA ASN A 55 -8.99 8.12 10.30
C ASN A 55 -7.63 8.26 9.62
N PHE A 56 -7.60 8.77 8.40
CA PHE A 56 -6.36 8.94 7.64
C PHE A 56 -6.39 10.15 6.71
N LEU A 57 -5.21 10.70 6.43
CA LEU A 57 -5.03 11.83 5.51
C LEU A 57 -4.04 11.43 4.41
N ILE A 58 -4.43 11.60 3.15
CA ILE A 58 -3.56 11.37 2.00
C ILE A 58 -2.52 12.52 1.93
N ASN A 59 -1.31 12.23 1.45
CA ASN A 59 -0.23 13.21 1.42
C ASN A 59 -0.42 14.28 0.33
N ASP A 60 -0.66 15.52 0.75
CA ASP A 60 -0.90 16.68 -0.12
C ASP A 60 0.19 16.92 -1.18
N LYS A 61 1.42 16.43 -0.94
CA LYS A 61 2.53 16.54 -1.89
C LYS A 61 2.26 15.79 -3.20
N LEU A 62 1.49 14.70 -3.17
CA LEU A 62 1.12 13.92 -4.36
C LEU A 62 0.30 14.78 -5.34
N GLY A 63 -0.81 15.35 -4.87
CA GLY A 63 -1.67 16.23 -5.68
C GLY A 63 -1.01 17.55 -6.09
N LYS A 64 -0.08 18.09 -5.29
CA LYS A 64 0.73 19.27 -5.69
C LYS A 64 1.67 19.00 -6.87
N LEU A 65 2.02 17.75 -7.11
CA LEU A 65 2.87 17.32 -8.24
C LEU A 65 2.05 16.77 -9.41
N GLY A 66 0.71 16.87 -9.36
CA GLY A 66 -0.20 16.37 -10.38
C GLY A 66 -0.45 14.85 -10.33
N THR A 67 0.09 14.13 -9.34
CA THR A 67 0.08 12.67 -9.34
C THR A 67 -1.09 12.08 -8.57
N ASN A 68 -1.89 11.31 -9.29
CA ASN A 68 -2.99 10.51 -8.76
C ASN A 68 -2.48 9.15 -8.28
N VAL A 69 -2.96 8.74 -7.12
CA VAL A 69 -2.77 7.40 -6.55
C VAL A 69 -4.02 6.59 -6.86
N PHE A 70 -3.84 5.38 -7.39
CA PHE A 70 -4.94 4.47 -7.68
C PHE A 70 -4.64 3.06 -7.17
N LEU A 71 -5.44 2.59 -6.22
CA LEU A 71 -5.41 1.23 -5.72
C LEU A 71 -6.25 0.33 -6.64
N LYS A 72 -5.64 -0.74 -7.15
CA LYS A 72 -6.32 -1.79 -7.93
C LYS A 72 -6.20 -3.13 -7.21
N PRO A 73 -7.32 -3.77 -6.79
CA PRO A 73 -7.29 -5.10 -6.18
C PRO A 73 -6.90 -6.15 -7.22
N ILE A 74 -6.05 -7.09 -6.80
CA ILE A 74 -5.57 -8.21 -7.62
C ILE A 74 -6.25 -9.50 -7.15
N SER A 75 -6.04 -9.87 -5.88
CA SER A 75 -6.79 -10.95 -5.23
C SER A 75 -8.22 -10.48 -4.89
N LYS A 76 -9.22 -11.30 -5.25
CA LYS A 76 -10.65 -11.05 -5.03
C LYS A 76 -11.30 -12.24 -4.32
N PRO A 77 -12.47 -12.05 -3.66
CA PRO A 77 -13.33 -13.19 -3.29
C PRO A 77 -13.61 -14.05 -4.53
N GLY A 78 -13.40 -15.37 -4.43
CA GLY A 78 -13.54 -16.30 -5.55
C GLY A 78 -12.37 -16.35 -6.56
N ARG A 79 -11.42 -15.40 -6.53
CA ARG A 79 -10.19 -15.46 -7.35
C ARG A 79 -9.00 -14.94 -6.56
N LYS A 80 -8.42 -15.83 -5.76
CA LYS A 80 -7.15 -15.60 -5.05
C LYS A 80 -5.98 -15.68 -6.02
N VAL A 81 -4.98 -14.83 -5.80
CA VAL A 81 -3.73 -14.82 -6.56
C VAL A 81 -2.60 -14.96 -5.56
N TYR A 82 -1.80 -16.01 -5.70
CA TYR A 82 -0.61 -16.27 -4.88
C TYR A 82 0.62 -16.21 -5.77
N ILE A 83 1.71 -15.65 -5.25
CA ILE A 83 2.99 -15.60 -5.95
C ILE A 83 4.14 -16.04 -5.03
N SER A 84 5.05 -16.81 -5.59
CA SER A 84 6.31 -17.25 -4.96
C SER A 84 7.36 -16.14 -5.00
N ASN A 85 8.39 -16.21 -4.15
CA ASN A 85 9.47 -15.22 -4.20
C ASN A 85 10.21 -15.19 -5.56
N LYS A 86 10.29 -16.32 -6.27
CA LYS A 86 10.86 -16.37 -7.62
C LYS A 86 10.06 -15.53 -8.63
N GLU A 87 8.73 -15.52 -8.50
CA GLU A 87 7.85 -14.69 -9.32
C GLU A 87 7.89 -13.22 -8.90
N ILE A 88 8.00 -12.91 -7.61
CA ILE A 88 8.21 -11.53 -7.14
C ILE A 88 9.52 -10.96 -7.72
N LEU A 89 10.60 -11.74 -7.68
CA LEU A 89 11.89 -11.40 -8.28
C LEU A 89 11.82 -11.26 -9.80
N SER A 90 11.03 -12.09 -10.51
CA SER A 90 10.87 -11.92 -11.95
C SER A 90 10.10 -10.63 -12.28
N MET A 91 9.06 -10.30 -11.50
CA MET A 91 8.32 -9.04 -11.60
C MET A 91 9.19 -7.80 -11.36
N SER A 92 10.17 -7.87 -10.43
CA SER A 92 11.13 -6.77 -10.23
C SER A 92 12.20 -6.67 -11.31
N ASN A 93 12.54 -7.79 -11.96
CA ASN A 93 13.65 -7.85 -12.93
C ASN A 93 13.22 -7.60 -14.39
N THR A 94 11.92 -7.72 -14.72
CA THR A 94 11.42 -7.34 -16.04
C THR A 94 11.48 -5.83 -16.26
N LYS A 95 12.32 -5.38 -17.20
CA LYS A 95 12.59 -3.98 -17.58
C LYS A 95 11.40 -3.22 -18.22
N LYS A 96 10.23 -3.21 -17.58
CA LYS A 96 9.05 -2.37 -17.89
C LYS A 96 8.40 -1.79 -16.62
N GLY A 97 9.23 -1.38 -15.64
CA GLY A 97 8.85 -0.63 -14.43
C GLY A 97 10.06 -0.38 -13.52
N PHE A 98 10.33 0.88 -13.17
CA PHE A 98 11.56 1.40 -12.51
C PHE A 98 11.29 1.83 -11.04
N THR A 99 12.24 2.10 -10.12
CA THR A 99 13.68 1.76 -10.02
C THR A 99 14.15 1.78 -8.55
N ILE A 100 14.78 0.67 -8.11
CA ILE A 100 15.93 0.51 -7.20
C ILE A 100 16.21 1.59 -6.08
N ASN A 101 16.06 1.18 -4.82
CA ASN A 101 16.95 1.31 -3.63
C ASN A 101 17.53 2.67 -3.11
N THR A 102 18.04 2.60 -1.86
CA THR A 102 18.98 3.42 -1.04
C THR A 102 18.62 4.83 -0.52
N SER A 103 18.78 4.99 0.81
CA SER A 103 18.84 6.22 1.64
C SER A 103 17.59 7.12 1.87
N LYS A 104 17.20 7.18 3.16
CA LYS A 104 16.73 8.37 3.93
C LYS A 104 17.51 9.65 3.49
N ILE A 105 16.98 10.88 3.38
CA ILE A 105 15.77 11.56 3.88
C ILE A 105 15.41 12.70 2.89
N GLY A 106 14.14 13.11 2.79
CA GLY A 106 13.74 14.31 2.03
C GLY A 106 12.29 14.25 1.52
N ILE A 107 12.13 14.00 0.23
CA ILE A 107 10.87 13.56 -0.43
C ILE A 107 11.10 12.24 -1.19
N LYS A 108 12.36 11.81 -1.26
CA LYS A 108 12.93 10.82 -2.19
C LYS A 108 12.56 10.96 -3.68
N THR A 109 12.33 12.23 -4.04
CA THR A 109 13.01 12.91 -5.16
C THR A 109 12.78 12.30 -6.55
N LEU A 110 11.90 12.97 -7.31
CA LEU A 110 11.49 12.65 -8.69
C LEU A 110 10.56 11.42 -8.78
N TYR A 111 9.57 11.49 -9.67
CA TYR A 111 8.84 10.31 -10.18
C TYR A 111 9.71 9.48 -11.15
N SER A 112 11.04 9.53 -10.98
CA SER A 112 12.06 9.70 -12.04
C SER A 112 11.67 9.12 -13.40
N ASN A 113 10.92 9.93 -14.14
CA ASN A 113 10.50 9.77 -15.54
C ASN A 113 9.43 8.70 -15.83
N LEU A 114 8.18 9.05 -15.43
CA LEU A 114 6.91 8.68 -16.09
C LEU A 114 6.88 7.35 -16.87
N SER A 115 6.85 6.23 -16.15
CA SER A 115 6.38 4.95 -16.67
C SER A 115 5.82 4.06 -15.54
N GLU A 116 4.55 4.30 -15.18
CA GLU A 116 3.73 3.57 -14.19
C GLU A 116 4.48 2.95 -12.99
N HIS A 117 4.86 3.77 -12.01
CA HIS A 117 5.34 3.28 -10.70
C HIS A 117 4.25 2.43 -10.02
N LYS A 118 4.65 1.25 -9.52
CA LYS A 118 3.74 0.22 -8.97
C LYS A 118 4.29 -0.35 -7.66
N ILE A 119 3.54 -0.19 -6.58
CA ILE A 119 3.83 -0.88 -5.31
C ILE A 119 2.84 -2.04 -5.16
N TYR A 120 3.35 -3.27 -5.09
CA TYR A 120 2.54 -4.45 -4.82
C TYR A 120 2.50 -4.72 -3.32
N LEU A 121 1.29 -4.94 -2.79
CA LEU A 121 1.08 -5.38 -1.40
C LEU A 121 0.73 -6.86 -1.37
N LEU A 122 1.50 -7.62 -0.61
CA LEU A 122 1.35 -9.06 -0.43
C LEU A 122 0.95 -9.36 1.02
N ARG A 123 0.18 -10.43 1.23
CA ARG A 123 -0.01 -11.06 2.55
C ARG A 123 0.80 -12.34 2.62
N THR A 124 1.75 -12.40 3.54
CA THR A 124 2.55 -13.61 3.79
C THR A 124 2.04 -14.43 4.96
N SER A 125 2.21 -15.75 4.88
CA SER A 125 1.93 -16.71 5.95
C SER A 125 3.03 -16.76 7.03
N SER A 126 4.14 -16.04 6.84
CA SER A 126 5.29 -16.08 7.78
C SER A 126 4.96 -15.44 9.14
N ASN A 127 4.94 -16.24 10.20
CA ASN A 127 4.61 -15.82 11.57
C ASN A 127 5.41 -14.60 12.03
N ASN A 128 6.72 -14.56 11.76
CA ASN A 128 7.60 -13.44 12.17
C ASN A 128 7.16 -12.10 11.54
N LEU A 129 6.73 -12.12 10.28
CA LEU A 129 6.22 -10.93 9.59
C LEU A 129 4.76 -10.60 9.97
N GLN A 130 3.99 -11.60 10.41
CA GLN A 130 2.66 -11.37 10.98
C GLN A 130 2.73 -10.65 12.34
N LEU A 131 3.71 -11.00 13.18
CA LEU A 131 3.97 -10.29 14.45
C LEU A 131 4.38 -8.83 14.22
N LEU A 132 5.21 -8.56 13.21
CA LEU A 132 5.67 -7.19 12.88
C LEU A 132 4.58 -6.33 12.20
N ASN A 133 3.79 -6.90 11.29
CA ASN A 133 2.83 -6.17 10.46
C ASN A 133 1.36 -6.58 10.67
N ASN A 134 1.03 -7.05 11.88
CA ASN A 134 -0.31 -7.38 12.41
C ASN A 134 -1.14 -8.45 11.65
N LYS A 135 -0.78 -8.74 10.40
CA LYS A 135 -1.38 -9.70 9.44
C LYS A 135 -0.41 -10.09 8.30
N GLY A 136 0.88 -9.73 8.42
CA GLY A 136 1.88 -10.04 7.41
C GLY A 136 1.62 -9.36 6.07
N ILE A 137 0.95 -8.20 6.06
CA ILE A 137 0.85 -7.38 4.86
C ILE A 137 2.15 -6.59 4.72
N ILE A 138 2.82 -6.75 3.57
CA ILE A 138 4.17 -6.26 3.28
C ILE A 138 4.25 -5.76 1.84
N THR A 139 5.27 -4.97 1.51
CA THR A 139 5.57 -4.61 0.11
C THR A 139 6.27 -5.75 -0.63
N GLN A 140 6.31 -5.68 -1.97
CA GLN A 140 7.17 -6.53 -2.81
C GLN A 140 8.64 -6.50 -2.37
N GLU A 141 9.17 -5.32 -2.01
CA GLU A 141 10.59 -5.19 -1.62
C GLU A 141 10.87 -5.86 -0.28
N GLU A 142 9.96 -5.72 0.69
CA GLU A 142 10.02 -6.44 1.96
C GLU A 142 9.89 -7.96 1.74
N ALA A 143 9.03 -8.40 0.82
CA ALA A 143 8.84 -9.81 0.49
C ALA A 143 10.12 -10.44 -0.10
N ILE A 144 10.77 -9.75 -1.06
CA ILE A 144 12.07 -10.13 -1.62
C ILE A 144 13.13 -10.19 -0.52
N LYS A 145 13.25 -9.13 0.29
CA LYS A 145 14.28 -9.03 1.35
C LYS A 145 14.16 -10.15 2.39
N ASN A 146 12.95 -10.60 2.69
CA ASN A 146 12.70 -11.69 3.64
C ASN A 146 12.57 -13.08 2.98
N ASN A 147 12.77 -13.18 1.65
CA ASN A 147 12.63 -14.42 0.86
C ASN A 147 11.26 -15.11 1.04
N VAL A 148 10.16 -14.33 1.07
CA VAL A 148 8.80 -14.86 1.28
C VAL A 148 7.88 -14.64 0.07
N GLY A 149 7.04 -15.64 -0.21
CA GLY A 149 5.87 -15.50 -1.08
C GLY A 149 4.61 -15.09 -0.30
N GLY A 150 3.48 -14.95 -1.01
CA GLY A 150 2.21 -14.61 -0.39
C GLY A 150 1.02 -14.44 -1.34
N GLU A 151 -0.13 -14.11 -0.76
CA GLU A 151 -1.33 -13.67 -1.49
C GLU A 151 -1.10 -12.25 -2.02
N LEU A 152 -1.16 -12.04 -3.33
CA LEU A 152 -1.00 -10.74 -3.97
C LEU A 152 -2.32 -9.93 -3.86
N LEU A 153 -2.40 -9.04 -2.87
CA LEU A 153 -3.65 -8.37 -2.52
C LEU A 153 -4.05 -7.31 -3.54
N LEU A 154 -3.18 -6.34 -3.77
CA LEU A 154 -3.45 -5.16 -4.59
C LEU A 154 -2.15 -4.54 -5.12
N VAL A 155 -2.30 -3.68 -6.12
CA VAL A 155 -1.24 -2.77 -6.59
C VAL A 155 -1.66 -1.32 -6.36
N VAL A 156 -0.74 -0.52 -5.84
CA VAL A 156 -0.78 0.94 -5.81
C VAL A 156 -0.15 1.43 -7.12
N LYS A 157 -0.90 2.17 -7.94
CA LYS A 157 -0.37 2.88 -9.10
C LYS A 157 -0.21 4.37 -8.78
N PHE A 158 0.82 4.97 -9.36
CA PHE A 158 1.00 6.42 -9.42
C PHE A 158 0.91 6.85 -10.90
N GLN A 159 0.07 7.85 -11.19
CA GLN A 159 -0.21 8.37 -12.53
C GLN A 159 -0.13 9.90 -12.51
#